data_AF-A0A8M9PCZ5-F1
#
_entry.id   AF-A0A8M9PCZ5-F1
#
_cell.length_a   1.000
_cell.length_b   1.000
_cell.length_c   1.000
_cell.angle_alpha   90.00
_cell.angle_beta   90.00
_cell.angle_gamma   90.00
#
_symmetry.space_group_name_H-M   'P 1'
#
loop_
_entity.id
_entity.type
_entity.pdbx_description
1 polymer ?
#
loop_
_entity_poly.entity_id
_entity_poly.type
_entity_poly.pdbx_seq_one_letter_code
_entity_poly.pdbx_strand_id
1 'polypeptide(L)'
;MEAPLSYSTIEDLQLLSWDNAPKYCVQLSFPGGTVLLQAANSYLRDQWFHSIQWKKKIYKYRKVLNNPSRWDVVLKEIRSLVDMALTSPLQDESIHQAPLHIISTLLAEVHSKD
;
A
#
# COMPACT_ATOMS: atom_id res chain seq x y z
N MET A 1 -11.59 3.52 -24.09
CA MET A 1 -11.12 3.99 -22.77
C MET A 1 -10.55 2.78 -22.06
N GLU A 2 -9.27 2.80 -21.73
CA GLU A 2 -8.66 1.72 -20.93
C GLU A 2 -9.29 1.72 -19.53
N ALA A 3 -9.69 0.54 -19.04
CA ALA A 3 -10.31 0.40 -17.73
C ALA A 3 -9.27 0.69 -16.63
N PRO A 4 -9.67 1.31 -15.49
CA PRO A 4 -8.75 1.55 -14.39
C PRO A 4 -8.27 0.22 -13.79
N LEU A 5 -6.96 0.11 -13.56
CA LEU A 5 -6.35 -1.06 -12.93
C LEU A 5 -6.58 -1.03 -11.41
N SER A 6 -7.05 -2.15 -10.85
CA SER A 6 -7.22 -2.27 -9.40
C SER A 6 -5.88 -2.50 -8.70
N TYR A 7 -5.63 -1.82 -7.58
CA TYR A 7 -4.46 -2.04 -6.73
C TYR A 7 -4.33 -3.49 -6.22
N SER A 8 -5.46 -4.21 -6.14
CA SER A 8 -5.49 -5.62 -5.74
C SER A 8 -4.85 -6.56 -6.77
N THR A 9 -4.73 -6.11 -8.02
CA THR A 9 -4.14 -6.89 -9.12
C THR A 9 -2.65 -6.66 -9.30
N ILE A 10 -2.07 -5.67 -8.59
CA ILE A 10 -0.63 -5.41 -8.61
C ILE A 10 0.07 -6.54 -7.86
N GLU A 11 0.81 -7.38 -8.56
CA GLU A 11 1.59 -8.46 -7.98
C GLU A 11 2.88 -7.91 -7.36
N ASP A 12 3.59 -7.07 -8.12
CA ASP A 12 4.87 -6.50 -7.70
C ASP A 12 5.04 -5.04 -8.12
N LEU A 13 5.86 -4.32 -7.35
CA LEU A 13 6.21 -2.93 -7.59
C LEU A 13 7.71 -2.74 -7.34
N GLN A 14 8.43 -2.31 -8.37
CA GLN A 14 9.88 -2.16 -8.33
C GLN A 14 10.33 -0.80 -8.89
N LEU A 15 11.45 -0.30 -8.39
CA LEU A 15 12.16 0.80 -9.03
C LEU A 15 13.08 0.20 -10.10
N LEU A 16 13.06 0.75 -11.32
CA LEU A 16 13.97 0.25 -12.37
C LEU A 16 15.41 0.61 -12.01
N SER A 17 16.28 -0.41 -11.93
CA SER A 17 17.68 -0.24 -11.51
C SER A 17 18.66 -1.12 -12.29
N TRP A 18 18.53 -1.22 -13.62
CA TRP A 18 19.51 -1.88 -14.49
C TRP A 18 20.28 -0.88 -15.37
N ASP A 19 21.41 -1.31 -15.95
CA ASP A 19 22.23 -0.48 -16.84
C ASP A 19 21.44 -0.05 -18.09
N ASN A 20 21.47 1.25 -18.40
CA ASN A 20 20.67 1.90 -19.45
C ASN A 20 19.15 1.90 -19.24
N ALA A 21 18.67 1.65 -18.00
CA ALA A 21 17.27 1.82 -17.66
C ALA A 21 16.76 3.24 -17.98
N PRO A 22 15.52 3.37 -18.48
CA PRO A 22 14.83 4.65 -18.51
C PRO A 22 14.83 5.30 -17.12
N LYS A 23 15.27 6.55 -17.06
CA LYS A 23 15.39 7.27 -15.79
C LYS A 23 14.01 7.45 -15.15
N TYR A 24 13.99 7.42 -13.81
CA TYR A 24 12.83 7.73 -12.99
C TYR A 24 11.59 6.87 -13.31
N CYS A 25 11.81 5.58 -13.56
CA CYS A 25 10.74 4.63 -13.81
C CYS A 25 10.36 3.79 -12.58
N VAL A 26 9.06 3.56 -12.44
CA VAL A 26 8.45 2.58 -11.54
C VAL A 26 7.85 1.47 -12.40
N GLN A 27 8.19 0.23 -12.09
CA GLN A 27 7.65 -0.95 -12.73
C GLN A 27 6.51 -1.54 -11.90
N LEU A 28 5.37 -1.77 -12.54
CA LEU A 28 4.22 -2.44 -11.98
C LEU A 28 4.00 -3.77 -12.70
N SER A 29 3.98 -4.88 -11.97
CA SER A 29 3.67 -6.20 -12.53
C SER A 29 2.26 -6.61 -12.16
N PHE A 30 1.54 -7.17 -13.13
CA PHE A 30 0.18 -7.67 -13.03
C PHE A 30 0.11 -9.05 -13.72
N PRO A 31 -0.94 -9.86 -13.47
CA PRO A 31 -1.10 -11.16 -14.12
C PRO A 31 -1.11 -11.09 -15.66
N GLY A 32 -1.49 -9.94 -16.22
CA GLY A 32 -1.56 -9.69 -17.67
C GLY A 32 -0.32 -9.02 -18.28
N GLY A 33 0.73 -8.78 -17.50
CA GLY A 33 1.96 -8.15 -17.97
C GLY A 33 2.48 -7.03 -17.08
N THR A 34 3.37 -6.22 -17.62
CA THR A 34 4.10 -5.20 -16.87
C THR A 34 3.89 -3.81 -17.48
N VAL A 35 3.69 -2.82 -16.61
CA VAL A 35 3.58 -1.40 -16.99
C VAL A 35 4.75 -0.63 -16.40
N LEU A 36 5.36 0.24 -17.21
CA LEU A 36 6.38 1.19 -16.77
C LEU A 36 5.78 2.59 -16.67
N LEU A 37 5.86 3.18 -15.48
CA LEU A 37 5.49 4.56 -15.23
C LEU A 37 6.76 5.39 -15.12
N GLN A 38 6.94 6.34 -16.04
CA GLN A 38 8.05 7.28 -15.99
C GLN A 38 7.62 8.60 -15.37
N ALA A 39 8.29 9.01 -14.29
CA ALA A 39 8.09 10.32 -13.70
C ALA A 39 9.05 11.36 -14.30
N ALA A 40 8.74 12.64 -14.09
CA ALA A 40 9.59 13.74 -14.56
C ALA A 40 10.93 13.83 -13.80
N ASN A 41 11.01 13.33 -12.57
CA ASN A 41 12.21 13.37 -11.74
C ASN A 41 12.21 12.25 -10.68
N SER A 42 13.34 12.09 -9.99
CA SER A 42 13.55 11.07 -8.96
C SER A 42 12.59 11.21 -7.78
N TYR A 43 12.36 12.44 -7.31
CA TYR A 43 11.47 12.72 -6.19
C TYR A 43 10.03 12.26 -6.48
N LEU A 44 9.46 12.63 -7.63
CA LEU A 44 8.13 12.21 -8.03
C LEU A 44 8.03 10.69 -8.21
N ARG A 45 9.07 10.06 -8.78
CA ARG A 45 9.14 8.61 -8.92
C ARG A 45 9.11 7.91 -7.56
N ASP A 46 9.84 8.43 -6.58
CA ASP A 46 9.86 7.87 -5.22
C ASP A 46 8.51 8.11 -4.51
N GLN A 47 7.91 9.31 -4.67
CA GLN A 47 6.57 9.60 -4.15
C GLN A 47 5.50 8.66 -4.75
N TRP A 48 5.53 8.41 -6.06
CA TRP A 48 4.62 7.47 -6.72
C TRP A 48 4.82 6.06 -6.19
N PHE A 49 6.07 5.60 -6.11
CA PHE A 49 6.41 4.28 -5.58
C PHE A 49 5.83 4.08 -4.17
N HIS A 50 6.15 4.98 -3.24
CA HIS A 50 5.68 4.87 -1.86
C HIS A 50 4.16 5.01 -1.75
N SER A 51 3.52 5.87 -2.54
CA SER A 51 2.07 6.06 -2.55
C SER A 51 1.33 4.80 -3.04
N ILE A 52 1.83 4.16 -4.09
CA ILE A 52 1.26 2.91 -4.61
C ILE A 52 1.45 1.78 -3.60
N GLN A 53 2.64 1.65 -3.00
CA GLN A 53 2.89 0.66 -1.94
C GLN A 53 1.93 0.84 -0.77
N TRP A 54 1.75 2.09 -0.33
CA TRP A 54 0.83 2.45 0.74
C TRP A 54 -0.60 2.01 0.41
N LYS A 55 -1.13 2.41 -0.76
CA LYS A 55 -2.48 2.04 -1.20
C LYS A 55 -2.68 0.54 -1.31
N LYS A 56 -1.72 -0.19 -1.89
CA LYS A 56 -1.76 -1.67 -2.00
C LYS A 56 -1.83 -2.33 -0.62
N LYS A 57 -1.01 -1.88 0.34
CA LYS A 57 -1.02 -2.45 1.68
C LYS A 57 -2.28 -2.09 2.48
N ILE A 58 -2.76 -0.84 2.42
CA ILE A 58 -4.05 -0.45 3.03
C ILE A 58 -5.20 -1.33 2.53
N TYR A 59 -5.24 -1.62 1.23
CA TYR A 59 -6.24 -2.53 0.67
C TYR A 59 -6.14 -3.95 1.26
N LYS A 60 -4.92 -4.50 1.36
CA LYS A 60 -4.68 -5.81 1.99
C LYS A 60 -5.14 -5.82 3.46
N TYR A 61 -4.82 -4.79 4.23
CA TYR A 61 -5.24 -4.69 5.64
C TYR A 61 -6.76 -4.70 5.77
N ARG A 62 -7.48 -3.87 5.00
CA ARG A 62 -8.95 -3.88 5.01
C ARG A 62 -9.53 -5.28 4.74
N LYS A 63 -8.92 -6.05 3.83
CA LYS A 63 -9.35 -7.43 3.54
C LYS A 63 -9.10 -8.40 4.70
N VAL A 64 -7.94 -8.31 5.37
CA VAL A 64 -7.61 -9.15 6.54
C VAL A 64 -8.55 -8.86 7.70
N LEU A 65 -8.89 -7.59 7.90
CA LEU A 65 -9.74 -7.14 9.00
C LEU A 65 -11.21 -7.51 8.81
N ASN A 66 -11.71 -7.51 7.57
CA ASN A 66 -13.08 -7.95 7.28
C ASN A 66 -13.31 -9.46 7.49
N ASN A 67 -12.25 -10.27 7.59
CA ASN A 67 -12.36 -11.70 7.85
C ASN A 67 -11.25 -12.17 8.82
N PRO A 68 -11.36 -11.80 10.10
CA PRO A 68 -10.30 -12.03 11.08
C PRO A 68 -10.29 -13.51 11.46
N SER A 69 -9.61 -14.34 10.66
CA SER A 69 -9.52 -15.78 10.95
C SER A 69 -8.65 -16.09 12.16
N ARG A 70 -7.66 -15.22 12.46
CA ARG A 70 -6.68 -15.39 13.56
C ARG A 70 -6.23 -14.04 14.11
N TRP A 71 -6.43 -13.81 15.40
CA TRP A 71 -6.09 -12.55 16.05
C TRP A 71 -4.58 -12.23 16.04
N ASP A 72 -3.72 -13.23 16.13
CA ASP A 72 -2.26 -13.04 16.03
C ASP A 72 -1.84 -12.43 14.69
N VAL A 73 -2.50 -12.85 13.60
CA VAL A 73 -2.25 -12.33 12.25
C VAL A 73 -2.73 -10.90 12.17
N VAL A 74 -3.90 -10.60 12.72
CA VAL A 74 -4.45 -9.24 12.78
C VAL A 74 -3.49 -8.30 13.52
N LEU A 75 -3.01 -8.67 14.71
CA LEU A 75 -2.08 -7.85 15.49
C LEU A 75 -0.74 -7.62 14.77
N LYS A 76 -0.20 -8.65 14.12
CA LYS A 76 1.03 -8.53 13.33
C LYS A 76 0.86 -7.58 12.15
N GLU A 77 -0.26 -7.66 11.46
CA GLU A 77 -0.58 -6.80 10.32
C GLU A 77 -0.84 -5.35 10.79
N ILE A 78 -1.52 -5.13 11.92
CA ILE A 78 -1.69 -3.80 12.53
C ILE A 78 -0.33 -3.18 12.89
N ARG A 79 0.56 -3.94 13.54
CA ARG A 79 1.92 -3.46 13.86
C ARG A 79 2.65 -3.04 12.59
N SER A 80 2.64 -3.90 11.56
CA SER A 80 3.27 -3.60 10.27
C SER A 80 2.67 -2.37 9.59
N LEU A 81 1.37 -2.11 9.76
CA LEU A 81 0.69 -0.93 9.23
C LEU A 81 1.18 0.34 9.94
N VAL A 82 1.27 0.32 11.27
CA VAL A 82 1.76 1.43 12.08
C VAL A 82 3.23 1.72 11.77
N ASP A 83 4.09 0.69 11.73
CA ASP A 83 5.51 0.83 11.42
C ASP A 83 5.72 1.51 10.05
N MET A 84 4.91 1.13 9.06
CA MET A 84 4.96 1.75 7.74
C MET A 84 4.48 3.20 7.74
N ALA A 85 3.45 3.53 8.51
CA ALA A 85 2.95 4.90 8.61
C ALA A 85 4.05 5.83 9.16
N LEU A 86 4.74 5.37 10.21
CA LEU A 86 5.80 6.11 10.89
C LEU A 86 7.11 6.21 10.09
N THR A 87 7.38 5.26 9.20
CA THR A 87 8.60 5.23 8.36
C THR A 87 8.36 5.70 6.93
N SER A 88 7.13 6.11 6.60
CA SER A 88 6.77 6.56 5.27
C SER A 88 7.44 7.89 4.93
N PRO A 89 8.07 8.04 3.75
CA PRO A 89 8.61 9.31 3.27
C PRO A 89 7.53 10.22 2.64
N LEU A 90 6.26 9.79 2.65
CA LEU A 90 5.15 10.54 2.11
C LEU A 90 4.73 11.64 3.10
N GLN A 91 4.47 12.85 2.59
CA GLN A 91 4.16 14.04 3.41
C GLN A 91 2.66 14.25 3.64
N ASP A 92 1.84 13.23 3.40
CA ASP A 92 0.38 13.30 3.55
C ASP A 92 -0.02 12.92 4.98
N GLU A 93 -0.62 13.86 5.72
CA GLU A 93 -1.07 13.65 7.10
C GLU A 93 -2.08 12.49 7.22
N SER A 94 -2.84 12.21 6.16
CA SER A 94 -3.84 11.12 6.14
C SER A 94 -3.22 9.73 6.29
N ILE A 95 -1.91 9.59 6.06
CA ILE A 95 -1.15 8.35 6.24
C ILE A 95 -1.16 7.91 7.70
N HIS A 96 -1.09 8.85 8.64
CA HIS A 96 -1.17 8.55 10.06
C HIS A 96 -2.62 8.28 10.51
N GLN A 97 -3.60 8.89 9.83
CA GLN A 97 -5.02 8.74 10.14
C GLN A 97 -5.56 7.36 9.76
N ALA A 98 -5.10 6.76 8.66
CA ALA A 98 -5.62 5.47 8.20
C ALA A 98 -5.41 4.32 9.20
N PRO A 99 -4.21 4.11 9.80
CA PRO A 99 -4.02 3.15 10.88
C PRO A 99 -4.91 3.41 12.09
N LEU A 100 -5.02 4.67 12.53
CA LEU A 100 -5.84 5.05 13.69
C LEU A 100 -7.32 4.72 13.45
N HIS A 101 -7.85 5.08 12.29
CA HIS A 101 -9.22 4.77 11.90
C HIS A 101 -9.46 3.26 11.89
N ILE A 102 -8.56 2.51 11.26
CA ILE A 102 -8.62 1.04 11.19
C ILE A 102 -8.67 0.42 12.60
N ILE A 103 -7.78 0.83 13.50
CA ILE A 103 -7.71 0.30 14.87
C ILE A 103 -8.97 0.69 15.65
N SER A 104 -9.42 1.94 15.50
CA SER A 104 -10.64 2.43 16.16
C SER A 104 -11.87 1.63 15.74
N THR A 105 -12.03 1.32 14.45
CA THR A 105 -13.12 0.47 13.95
C THR A 105 -13.05 -0.94 14.54
N LEU A 106 -11.87 -1.56 14.59
CA LEU A 106 -11.70 -2.90 15.16
C LEU A 106 -12.07 -2.94 16.65
N LEU A 107 -11.63 -1.94 17.42
CA LEU A 107 -11.96 -1.86 18.84
C LEU A 107 -13.46 -1.68 19.07
N ALA A 108 -14.13 -0.89 18.24
CA ALA A 108 -15.58 -0.69 18.32
C ALA A 108 -16.36 -1.98 18.00
N GLU A 109 -15.93 -2.76 17.00
CA GLU A 109 -16.56 -4.04 16.66
C GLU A 109 -16.39 -5.11 17.77
N VAL A 110 -15.25 -5.12 18.46
CA VAL A 110 -15.03 -6.01 19.61
C VAL A 110 -15.99 -5.66 20.75
N HIS A 111 -16.15 -4.37 21.09
CA HIS A 111 -17.06 -3.94 22.16
C HIS A 111 -18.54 -4.16 21.85
N SER A 112 -18.93 -4.27 20.57
CA SER A 112 -20.33 -4.52 20.19
C SER A 112 -20.73 -5.99 20.24
N LYS A 113 -19.77 -6.91 20.46
CA LYS A 113 -20.02 -8.37 20.52
C LYS A 113 -20.06 -8.92 21.95
N ASP A 114 -19.75 -8.10 22.94
CA ASP A 114 -19.97 -8.34 24.37
C ASP A 114 -21.32 -7.75 24.82
#